data_AF-A0A3N0C462-F1
#
_entry.id   AF-A0A3N0C462-F1
#
_cell.length_a   1.000
_cell.length_b   1.000
_cell.length_c   1.000
_cell.angle_alpha   90.00
_cell.angle_beta   90.00
_cell.angle_gamma   90.00
#
_symmetry.space_group_name_H-M   'P 1'
#
loop_
_entity.id
_entity.type
_entity.pdbx_description
1 polymer ?
#
loop_
_entity_poly.entity_id
_entity_poly.type
_entity_poly.pdbx_seq_one_letter_code
_entity_poly.pdbx_strand_id
1 'polypeptide(L)'
;MLGGAASERLPAARQVQEKLGIPVLVLSQTDTLGNRVADASCGRATFPNPSLLCFRPPELDTRGEARAISRLVELNGWTSVTVVTSSYHVTRAGRLIRQCTGADVQMVASHPDLSAGQWLRRFVIESGGLLDVSLRPECP
;
A
#
# COMPACT_ATOMS: atom_id res chain seq x y z
N MET A 1 -0.21 2.48 2.11
CA MET A 1 -1.39 1.75 2.65
C MET A 1 -2.58 2.07 1.77
N LEU A 2 -3.25 1.02 1.29
CA LEU A 2 -4.42 1.13 0.41
C LEU A 2 -5.67 1.50 1.20
N GLY A 3 -6.57 2.23 0.54
CA GLY A 3 -7.78 2.81 1.10
C GLY A 3 -8.85 1.78 1.46
N GLY A 4 -9.65 2.12 2.47
CA GLY A 4 -10.66 1.25 3.06
C GLY A 4 -10.13 0.46 4.27
N ALA A 5 -11.02 0.11 5.21
CA ALA A 5 -10.67 -0.56 6.47
C ALA A 5 -9.46 0.09 7.21
N ALA A 6 -9.38 1.42 7.22
CA ALA A 6 -8.23 2.16 7.74
C ALA A 6 -8.01 1.95 9.25
N SER A 7 -9.05 1.63 10.01
CA SER A 7 -8.94 1.28 11.44
C SER A 7 -8.05 0.06 11.68
N GLU A 8 -8.00 -0.87 10.73
CA GLU A 8 -7.17 -2.08 10.80
C GLU A 8 -5.84 -1.87 10.05
N ARG A 9 -5.89 -1.25 8.88
CA ARG A 9 -4.73 -1.09 8.01
C ARG A 9 -3.72 -0.06 8.51
N LEU A 10 -4.16 1.03 9.14
CA LEU A 10 -3.24 2.09 9.57
C LEU A 10 -2.33 1.65 10.72
N PRO A 11 -2.83 0.99 11.78
CA PRO A 11 -1.95 0.44 12.81
C PRO A 11 -0.95 -0.57 12.24
N ALA A 12 -1.38 -1.45 11.33
CA ALA A 12 -0.49 -2.40 10.66
C ALA A 12 0.59 -1.68 9.84
N ALA A 13 0.22 -0.67 9.05
CA ALA A 13 1.16 0.10 8.25
C ALA A 13 2.19 0.86 9.11
N ARG A 14 1.77 1.47 10.22
CA ARG A 14 2.68 2.14 11.16
C ARG A 14 3.64 1.16 11.82
N GLN A 15 3.14 -0.01 12.21
CA GLN A 15 4.00 -1.03 12.81
C GLN A 15 5.05 -1.56 11.81
N VAL A 16 4.66 -1.78 10.55
CA VAL A 16 5.60 -2.17 9.48
C VAL A 16 6.63 -1.06 9.25
N GLN A 17 6.18 0.19 9.20
CA GLN A 17 7.05 1.36 9.03
C GLN A 17 8.12 1.40 10.12
N GLU A 18 7.72 1.28 11.39
CA GLU A 18 8.62 1.29 12.54
C GLU A 18 9.59 0.12 12.52
N LYS A 19 9.09 -1.11 12.30
CA LYS A 19 9.92 -2.34 12.36
C LYS A 19 10.95 -2.44 11.26
N LEU A 20 10.61 -1.97 10.06
CA LEU A 20 11.49 -2.04 8.89
C LEU A 20 12.27 -0.75 8.65
N GLY A 21 12.10 0.28 9.49
CA GLY A 21 12.75 1.58 9.31
C GLY A 21 12.35 2.27 8.00
N ILE A 22 11.11 2.11 7.55
CA ILE A 22 10.64 2.72 6.30
C ILE A 22 10.51 4.24 6.50
N PRO A 23 11.21 5.06 5.72
CA PRO A 23 11.29 6.51 5.98
C PRO A 23 9.97 7.24 5.70
N VAL A 24 9.17 6.75 4.75
CA VAL A 24 7.97 7.44 4.26
C VAL A 24 6.75 6.54 4.36
N LEU A 25 5.75 6.96 5.14
CA LEU A 25 4.42 6.34 5.15
C LEU A 25 3.56 6.98 4.07
N VAL A 26 3.01 6.18 3.16
CA VAL A 26 2.09 6.66 2.12
C VAL A 26 0.65 6.23 2.45
N LEU A 27 -0.30 7.15 2.48
CA LEU A 27 -1.72 6.89 2.76
C LEU A 27 -2.60 7.25 1.56
N SER A 28 -3.45 6.29 1.14
CA SER A 28 -4.52 6.51 0.16
C SER A 28 -5.75 7.12 0.85
N GLN A 29 -6.20 8.27 0.36
CA GLN A 29 -7.38 8.98 0.86
C GLN A 29 -8.59 8.69 -0.02
N THR A 30 -9.75 8.47 0.59
CA THR A 30 -10.98 8.12 -0.15
C THR A 30 -12.23 8.87 0.32
N ASP A 31 -12.19 9.54 1.47
CA ASP A 31 -13.35 10.19 2.15
C ASP A 31 -14.52 9.24 2.44
N THR A 32 -14.26 7.94 2.48
CA THR A 32 -15.29 6.95 2.81
C THR A 32 -15.28 6.68 4.31
N LEU A 33 -16.43 6.25 4.86
CA LEU A 33 -16.53 5.91 6.29
C LEU A 33 -15.48 4.90 6.73
N GLY A 34 -15.17 3.92 5.89
CA GLY A 34 -14.14 2.90 6.14
C GLY A 34 -12.71 3.44 6.11
N ASN A 35 -12.47 4.63 5.59
CA ASN A 35 -11.14 5.24 5.48
C ASN A 35 -10.90 6.43 6.42
N ARG A 36 -11.92 6.84 7.18
CA ARG A 36 -11.92 8.04 8.03
C ARG A 36 -10.69 8.24 8.91
N VAL A 37 -10.09 7.15 9.41
CA VAL A 37 -8.90 7.21 10.28
C VAL A 37 -7.64 7.61 9.49
N ALA A 38 -7.50 7.13 8.25
CA ALA A 38 -6.44 7.54 7.35
C ALA A 38 -6.67 8.99 6.89
N ASP A 39 -7.90 9.32 6.48
CA ASP A 39 -8.26 10.67 6.04
C ASP A 39 -8.01 11.70 7.15
N ALA A 40 -8.38 11.39 8.39
CA ALA A 40 -8.13 12.26 9.55
C ALA A 40 -6.65 12.29 9.97
N SER A 41 -5.84 11.28 9.63
CA SER A 41 -4.39 11.34 9.84
C SER A 41 -3.74 12.31 8.85
N CYS A 42 -4.18 12.27 7.59
CA CYS A 42 -3.74 13.21 6.57
C CYS A 42 -4.21 14.64 6.87
N GLY A 43 -5.45 14.83 7.28
CA GLY A 43 -6.01 16.17 7.57
C GLY A 43 -5.42 16.86 8.81
N ARG A 44 -4.77 16.12 9.71
CA ARG A 44 -4.07 16.68 10.88
C ARG A 44 -2.58 16.96 10.63
N ALA A 45 -2.03 16.48 9.52
CA ALA A 45 -0.62 16.66 9.21
C ALA A 45 -0.37 18.01 8.52
N THR A 46 0.78 18.61 8.81
CA THR A 46 1.29 19.77 8.08
C THR A 46 2.18 19.30 6.94
N PHE A 47 2.03 19.90 5.75
CA PHE A 47 2.81 19.58 4.56
C PHE A 47 3.69 20.77 4.14
N PRO A 48 4.88 20.52 3.54
CA PRO A 48 5.46 19.21 3.20
C PRO A 48 5.86 18.41 4.46
N ASN A 49 5.65 17.09 4.42
CA ASN A 49 6.02 16.20 5.51
C ASN A 49 7.01 15.14 5.00
N PRO A 50 8.23 15.04 5.57
CA PRO A 50 9.24 14.10 5.07
C PRO A 50 8.92 12.64 5.37
N SER A 51 8.03 12.36 6.32
CA SER A 51 7.72 11.02 6.83
C SER A 51 6.32 10.52 6.47
N LEU A 52 5.50 11.38 5.87
CA LEU A 52 4.11 11.10 5.53
C LEU A 52 3.75 11.72 4.18
N LEU A 53 3.29 10.90 3.25
CA LEU A 53 2.66 11.34 2.02
C LEU A 53 1.20 10.87 2.01
N CYS A 54 0.32 11.78 1.62
CA CYS A 54 -1.09 11.48 1.43
C CYS A 54 -1.44 11.75 -0.04
N PHE A 55 -2.11 10.80 -0.67
CA PHE A 55 -2.57 10.94 -2.04
C PHE A 55 -4.01 10.48 -2.15
N ARG A 56 -4.72 11.04 -3.14
CA ARG A 56 -6.02 10.53 -3.57
C ARG A 56 -5.84 9.82 -4.91
N PRO A 57 -6.27 8.55 -5.05
CA PRO A 57 -6.20 7.89 -6.34
C PRO A 57 -7.17 8.56 -7.34
N PRO A 58 -6.85 8.52 -8.65
CA PRO A 58 -7.72 9.08 -9.70
C PRO A 58 -9.11 8.45 -9.69
N GLU A 59 -9.18 7.14 -9.43
CA GLU A 59 -10.42 6.39 -9.19
C GLU A 59 -10.33 5.67 -7.84
N LEU A 60 -11.46 5.58 -7.14
CA LEU A 60 -11.56 4.95 -5.83
C LEU A 60 -11.61 3.41 -5.91
N ASP A 61 -10.71 2.83 -6.70
CA ASP A 61 -10.52 1.39 -6.83
C ASP A 61 -9.03 1.02 -6.79
N THR A 62 -8.74 -0.27 -6.70
CA THR A 62 -7.36 -0.77 -6.60
C THR A 62 -6.51 -0.43 -7.84
N ARG A 63 -7.12 -0.16 -9.01
CA ARG A 63 -6.39 0.21 -10.23
C ARG A 63 -5.94 1.67 -10.15
N GLY A 64 -6.82 2.56 -9.71
CA GLY A 64 -6.49 3.96 -9.43
C GLY A 64 -5.35 4.06 -8.41
N GLU A 65 -5.39 3.25 -7.36
CA GLU A 65 -4.32 3.17 -6.37
C GLU A 65 -3.00 2.66 -6.95
N ALA A 66 -3.02 1.62 -7.78
CA ALA A 66 -1.81 1.10 -8.42
C ALA A 66 -1.14 2.13 -9.33
N ARG A 67 -1.92 2.89 -10.11
CA ARG A 67 -1.41 3.99 -10.94
C ARG A 67 -0.83 5.13 -10.12
N ALA A 68 -1.49 5.51 -9.02
CA ALA A 68 -0.98 6.54 -8.14
C ALA A 68 0.33 6.11 -7.46
N ILE A 69 0.43 4.85 -7.01
CA ILE A 69 1.66 4.29 -6.45
C ILE A 69 2.79 4.29 -7.48
N SER A 70 2.51 3.86 -8.71
CA SER A 70 3.49 3.90 -9.82
C SER A 70 4.08 5.30 -9.99
N ARG A 71 3.22 6.32 -10.10
CA ARG A 71 3.66 7.71 -10.22
C ARG A 71 4.49 8.17 -9.01
N LEU A 72 4.13 7.77 -7.79
CA LEU A 72 4.90 8.09 -6.60
C LEU A 72 6.27 7.42 -6.61
N VAL A 73 6.35 6.16 -7.05
CA VAL A 73 7.62 5.44 -7.21
C VAL A 73 8.54 6.18 -8.18
N GLU A 74 8.04 6.53 -9.36
CA GLU A 74 8.80 7.26 -10.38
C GLU A 74 9.28 8.62 -9.88
N LEU A 75 8.38 9.42 -9.30
CA LEU A 75 8.68 10.78 -8.82
C LEU A 75 9.71 10.80 -7.69
N ASN A 76 9.73 9.76 -6.85
CA ASN A 76 10.63 9.68 -5.71
C ASN A 76 11.85 8.78 -5.97
N GLY A 77 11.96 8.15 -7.15
CA GLY A 77 13.03 7.23 -7.48
C GLY A 77 13.10 6.00 -6.56
N TRP A 78 11.96 5.55 -6.03
CA TRP A 78 11.93 4.41 -5.12
C TRP A 78 12.19 3.10 -5.87
N THR A 79 13.04 2.24 -5.31
CA THR A 79 13.33 0.91 -5.88
C THR A 79 12.56 -0.21 -5.20
N SER A 80 11.93 0.07 -4.05
CA SER A 80 11.13 -0.88 -3.30
C SER A 80 9.96 -0.18 -2.59
N VAL A 81 8.80 -0.83 -2.53
CA VAL A 81 7.62 -0.36 -1.80
C VAL A 81 6.99 -1.49 -0.99
N THR A 82 6.49 -1.15 0.20
CA THR A 82 5.69 -2.07 1.02
C THR A 82 4.24 -1.62 1.06
N VAL A 83 3.34 -2.45 0.57
CA VAL A 83 1.92 -2.15 0.41
C VAL A 83 1.12 -2.89 1.47
N VAL A 84 0.51 -2.13 2.38
CA VAL A 84 -0.43 -2.67 3.38
C VAL A 84 -1.86 -2.62 2.86
N THR A 85 -2.55 -3.76 2.87
CA THR A 85 -3.97 -3.92 2.52
C THR A 85 -4.64 -5.01 3.37
N SER A 86 -5.92 -5.29 3.20
CA SER A 86 -6.59 -6.42 3.89
C SER A 86 -6.17 -7.77 3.31
N SER A 87 -6.15 -8.82 4.14
CA SER A 87 -5.72 -10.18 3.76
C SER A 87 -6.37 -10.71 2.47
N TYR A 88 -7.68 -10.53 2.33
CA TYR A 88 -8.45 -10.96 1.15
C TYR A 88 -8.16 -10.14 -0.13
N HIS A 89 -7.46 -9.01 -0.02
CA HIS A 89 -7.08 -8.17 -1.16
C HIS A 89 -5.62 -8.30 -1.57
N VAL A 90 -4.77 -8.98 -0.78
CA VAL A 90 -3.32 -9.06 -1.02
C VAL A 90 -2.98 -9.55 -2.42
N THR A 91 -3.59 -10.66 -2.86
CA THR A 91 -3.27 -11.27 -4.15
C THR A 91 -3.63 -10.35 -5.32
N ARG A 92 -4.85 -9.82 -5.32
CA ARG A 92 -5.35 -8.93 -6.39
C ARG A 92 -4.57 -7.61 -6.42
N ALA A 93 -4.40 -6.97 -5.27
CA ALA A 93 -3.69 -5.70 -5.18
C ALA A 93 -2.21 -5.85 -5.57
N GLY A 94 -1.55 -6.91 -5.09
CA GLY A 94 -0.14 -7.16 -5.40
C GLY A 94 0.09 -7.38 -6.90
N ARG A 95 -0.79 -8.13 -7.58
CA ARG A 95 -0.71 -8.29 -9.04
C ARG A 95 -0.81 -6.95 -9.77
N LEU A 96 -1.81 -6.13 -9.45
CA LEU A 96 -2.02 -4.84 -10.10
C LEU A 96 -0.85 -3.89 -9.87
N ILE A 97 -0.37 -3.77 -8.63
CA ILE A 97 0.72 -2.84 -8.30
C ILE A 97 2.00 -3.27 -9.00
N ARG A 98 2.34 -4.56 -9.00
CA ARG A 98 3.51 -5.10 -9.73
C ARG A 98 3.43 -4.89 -11.24
N GLN A 99 2.24 -4.86 -11.82
CA GLN A 99 2.08 -4.53 -13.24
C GLN A 99 2.32 -3.05 -13.53
N CYS A 100 2.08 -2.17 -12.56
CA CYS A 100 2.15 -0.72 -12.76
C CYS A 100 3.51 -0.11 -12.38
N THR A 101 4.38 -0.83 -11.67
CA THR A 101 5.68 -0.28 -11.24
C THR A 101 6.81 -1.29 -11.42
N GLY A 102 7.99 -0.80 -11.75
CA GLY A 102 9.23 -1.59 -11.78
C GLY A 102 9.93 -1.72 -10.42
N ALA A 103 9.40 -1.11 -9.35
CA ALA A 103 9.94 -1.30 -8.00
C ALA A 103 9.64 -2.71 -7.45
N ASP A 104 10.46 -3.19 -6.52
CA ASP A 104 10.13 -4.38 -5.75
C ASP A 104 8.91 -4.12 -4.85
N VAL A 105 7.90 -5.00 -4.93
CA VAL A 105 6.61 -4.82 -4.24
C VAL A 105 6.42 -5.89 -3.19
N GLN A 106 6.54 -5.47 -1.93
CA GLN A 106 6.24 -6.29 -0.75
C GLN A 106 4.80 -6.05 -0.29
N MET A 107 4.04 -7.13 -0.09
CA MET A 107 2.63 -7.03 0.29
C MET A 107 2.44 -7.39 1.76
N VAL A 108 1.72 -6.55 2.51
CA VAL A 108 1.37 -6.77 3.92
C VAL A 108 -0.12 -6.89 4.11
N ALA A 109 -0.56 -8.01 4.70
CA ALA A 109 -1.94 -8.20 5.13
C ALA A 109 -2.19 -7.59 6.51
N SER A 110 -3.21 -6.75 6.62
CA SER A 110 -3.89 -6.47 7.89
C SER A 110 -4.88 -7.61 8.17
N HIS A 111 -4.81 -8.17 9.37
CA HIS A 111 -5.79 -9.13 9.90
C HIS A 111 -6.40 -8.51 11.18
N PRO A 112 -7.71 -8.71 11.42
CA PRO A 112 -8.34 -8.28 12.67
C PRO A 112 -7.86 -9.08 13.89
N ASP A 113 -7.53 -10.38 13.72
CA ASP A 113 -7.26 -11.28 14.86
C ASP A 113 -5.78 -11.62 15.09
N LEU A 114 -4.86 -11.17 14.22
CA LEU A 114 -3.43 -11.46 14.33
C LEU A 114 -2.62 -10.17 14.37
N SER A 115 -1.83 -10.00 15.44
CA SER A 115 -0.87 -8.90 15.53
C SER A 115 0.03 -8.88 14.28
N ALA A 116 0.18 -7.71 13.65
CA ALA A 116 0.99 -7.55 12.43
C ALA A 116 2.46 -8.04 12.60
N GLY A 117 2.92 -8.23 13.84
CA GLY A 117 4.23 -8.79 14.17
C GLY A 117 4.36 -10.29 13.99
N GLN A 118 3.30 -11.07 14.20
CA GLN A 118 3.28 -12.50 13.85
C GLN A 118 3.18 -12.70 12.34
N TRP A 119 2.57 -11.74 11.62
CA TRP A 119 2.45 -11.77 10.16
C TRP A 119 3.77 -11.40 9.45
N LEU A 120 4.49 -10.36 9.90
CA LEU A 120 5.75 -9.89 9.28
C LEU A 120 6.82 -11.00 9.20
N ARG A 121 6.79 -11.96 10.12
CA ARG A 121 7.73 -13.08 10.20
C ARG A 121 7.44 -14.21 9.21
N ARG A 122 6.26 -14.25 8.58
CA ARG A 122 5.76 -15.42 7.85
C ARG A 122 5.68 -15.25 6.33
N PHE A 123 5.59 -14.03 5.80
CA PHE A 123 5.49 -13.84 4.35
C PHE A 123 6.12 -12.51 3.92
N VAL A 124 7.39 -12.56 3.54
CA VAL A 124 7.83 -11.87 2.32
C VAL A 124 7.27 -12.76 1.21
N ILE A 125 6.25 -12.31 0.46
CA ILE A 125 5.96 -12.98 -0.81
C ILE A 125 7.13 -12.59 -1.72
N GLU A 126 8.20 -13.37 -1.64
CA GLU A 126 9.31 -13.29 -2.56
C GLU A 126 8.72 -13.58 -3.94
N SER A 127 8.72 -12.56 -4.80
CA SER A 127 8.19 -12.68 -6.15
C SER A 127 9.21 -13.41 -7.04
N GLY A 128 9.61 -14.61 -6.61
CA GLY A 128 10.43 -15.52 -7.39
C GLY A 128 9.55 -16.21 -8.44
N GLY A 129 9.45 -15.61 -9.62
CA GLY A 129 9.00 -16.26 -10.85
C GLY A 129 7.53 -16.66 -10.89
N LEU A 130 6.65 -15.71 -11.20
CA LEU A 130 5.37 -16.03 -11.82
C LEU A 130 5.38 -15.47 -13.25
N LEU A 131 5.62 -16.36 -14.21
CA LEU A 131 5.22 -16.14 -15.60
C LEU A 131 3.69 -16.11 -15.62
N ASP A 132 3.10 -14.94 -15.46
CA ASP A 132 1.66 -14.75 -15.54
C ASP A 132 1.27 -14.54 -17.02
N VAL A 133 0.61 -15.54 -17.58
CA VAL A 133 0.03 -15.51 -18.91
C VAL A 133 -1.09 -14.47 -18.93
N SER A 134 -0.87 -13.44 -19.76
CA SER A 134 -1.71 -12.25 -19.96
C SER A 134 -3.22 -12.44 -19.79
N LEU A 135 -3.81 -11.62 -18.92
CA LEU A 135 -5.18 -11.13 -19.04
C LEU A 135 -5.11 -9.61 -18.90
N ARG A 136 -5.18 -8.90 -20.03
CA ARG A 136 -5.18 -7.43 -20.20
C ARG A 136 -4.26 -6.66 -19.22
N PRO A 137 -3.03 -6.28 -19.61
CA PRO A 137 -2.23 -5.38 -18.77
C PRO A 137 -3.03 -4.12 -18.48
N GLU A 138 -3.22 -3.83 -17.20
CA GLU A 138 -4.01 -2.67 -16.73
C GLU A 138 -3.15 -1.40 -16.65
N CYS A 139 -1.84 -1.57 -16.67
CA CYS A 139 -0.83 -0.53 -16.76
C CYS A 139 0.12 -0.85 -17.93
N PRO A 140 0.46 0.14 -18.78
CA PRO A 140 1.36 -0.02 -19.92
C PRO A 140 2.82 -0.20 -19.51
#